data_AF-A0AAD7N7S3-F1
#
_entry.id   AF-A0AAD7N7S3-F1
#
_cell.length_a   1.000
_cell.length_b   1.000
_cell.length_c   1.000
_cell.angle_alpha   90.00
_cell.angle_beta   90.00
_cell.angle_gamma   90.00
#
_symmetry.space_group_name_H-M   'P 1'
#
loop_
_entity.id
_entity.type
_entity.pdbx_description
1 polymer ?
#
loop_
_entity_poly.entity_id
_entity_poly.type
_entity_poly.pdbx_seq_one_letter_code
_entity_poly.pdbx_strand_id
1 'polypeptide(L)'
;RLKEHWTAPIYSFFKPAQLKFDSDGRAYHYFRCTSTTCKYNAKAVKRYTDTTDATGTSNLKKHARKCFGDAAVDAAVKGAKLDTRDSSIHAAFGRSSSKPKPVLSRPFTLVELRAILVRWFTESNRPMHAVTDSKFAELMLNGRPGISLPSETTIARDIQTSFERSIQHITDLVKRYPGKFSFGTNAWTSPNH
;
A
#
# COMPACT_ATOMS: atom_id res chain seq x y z
N ARG A 1 -10.89 26.00 13.72
CA ARG A 1 -10.37 26.11 15.10
C ARG A 1 -10.49 24.82 15.91
N LEU A 2 -11.62 24.42 16.51
CA LEU A 2 -11.62 23.20 17.37
C LEU A 2 -11.25 21.88 16.65
N LYS A 3 -11.62 21.73 15.37
CA LYS A 3 -11.32 20.52 14.58
C LYS A 3 -9.83 20.27 14.34
N GLU A 4 -9.00 21.32 14.31
CA GLU A 4 -7.54 21.20 14.08
C GLU A 4 -6.84 20.48 15.23
N HIS A 5 -7.41 20.53 16.43
CA HIS A 5 -6.84 19.91 17.63
C HIS A 5 -7.38 18.49 17.90
N TRP A 6 -8.13 17.91 16.98
CA TRP A 6 -8.71 16.57 17.12
C TRP A 6 -7.77 15.49 16.58
N THR A 7 -6.62 15.34 17.23
CA THR A 7 -5.56 14.40 16.82
C THR A 7 -5.69 13.01 17.44
N ALA A 8 -6.64 12.81 18.35
CA ALA A 8 -6.82 11.54 19.04
C ALA A 8 -7.27 10.42 18.07
N PRO A 9 -6.66 9.21 18.11
CA PRO A 9 -7.01 8.10 17.22
C PRO A 9 -8.48 7.68 17.25
N ILE A 10 -9.18 7.99 18.34
CA ILE A 10 -10.59 7.63 18.56
C ILE A 10 -11.54 8.24 17.51
N TYR A 11 -11.17 9.35 16.88
CA TYR A 11 -12.01 9.99 15.86
C TYR A 11 -12.13 9.14 14.58
N SER A 12 -11.23 8.18 14.33
CA SER A 12 -11.27 7.28 13.17
C SER A 12 -12.49 6.33 13.15
N PHE A 13 -13.10 6.06 14.30
CA PHE A 13 -14.31 5.23 14.43
C PHE A 13 -15.62 5.97 14.08
N PHE A 14 -15.51 7.23 13.68
CA PHE A 14 -16.64 8.11 13.39
C PHE A 14 -16.43 8.83 12.07
N LYS A 15 -17.55 9.13 11.37
CA LYS A 15 -17.52 10.01 10.21
C LYS A 15 -17.13 11.43 10.63
N PRO A 16 -16.61 12.27 9.71
CA PRO A 16 -16.29 13.66 10.00
C PRO A 16 -17.44 14.37 10.71
N ALA A 17 -17.14 15.05 11.81
CA ALA A 17 -18.18 15.63 12.66
C ALA A 17 -18.89 16.78 11.96
N GLN A 18 -20.22 16.76 12.07
CA GLN A 18 -21.09 17.84 11.61
C GLN A 18 -21.41 18.76 12.79
N LEU A 19 -21.44 20.08 12.56
CA LEU A 19 -21.95 21.03 13.55
C LEU A 19 -23.47 21.11 13.41
N LYS A 20 -24.21 20.96 14.50
CA LYS A 20 -25.67 20.99 14.54
C LYS A 20 -26.13 21.82 15.75
N PHE A 21 -27.39 22.23 15.72
CA PHE A 21 -28.05 22.94 16.81
C PHE A 21 -29.20 22.08 17.34
N ASP A 22 -29.45 22.14 18.64
CA ASP A 22 -30.65 21.55 19.23
C ASP A 22 -31.85 22.51 19.15
N SER A 23 -32.99 22.09 19.69
CA SER A 23 -34.23 22.89 19.72
C SER A 23 -34.05 24.21 20.46
N ASP A 24 -33.09 24.27 21.37
CA ASP A 24 -32.83 25.39 22.25
C ASP A 24 -31.71 26.30 21.70
N GLY A 25 -31.27 26.04 20.46
CA GLY A 25 -30.23 26.82 19.78
C GLY A 25 -28.80 26.52 20.23
N ARG A 26 -28.57 25.47 21.04
CA ARG A 26 -27.23 25.12 21.53
C ARG A 26 -26.48 24.31 20.48
N ALA A 27 -25.24 24.73 20.23
CA ALA A 27 -24.38 24.10 19.24
C ALA A 27 -23.74 22.81 19.78
N TYR A 28 -23.76 21.74 18.96
CA TYR A 28 -23.08 20.49 19.25
C TYR A 28 -22.46 19.87 18.00
N HIS A 29 -21.38 19.13 18.23
CA HIS A 29 -20.75 18.25 17.25
C HIS A 29 -21.46 16.89 17.20
N TYR A 30 -21.82 16.48 16.00
CA TYR A 30 -22.48 15.22 15.71
C TYR A 30 -21.50 14.23 15.06
N PHE A 31 -21.13 13.19 15.80
CA PHE A 31 -20.20 12.15 15.37
C PHE A 31 -20.97 10.88 15.01
N ARG A 32 -21.18 10.64 13.71
CA ARG A 32 -21.86 9.42 13.24
C ARG A 32 -20.92 8.22 13.30
N CYS A 33 -21.36 7.12 13.91
CA CYS A 33 -20.57 5.88 13.98
C CYS A 33 -20.34 5.28 12.57
N THR A 34 -19.15 4.73 12.33
CA THR A 34 -18.82 4.05 11.06
C THR A 34 -19.19 2.56 11.04
N SER A 35 -19.56 1.96 12.17
CA SER A 35 -19.95 0.55 12.24
C SER A 35 -21.20 0.27 11.39
N THR A 36 -21.16 -0.84 10.65
CA THR A 36 -22.30 -1.35 9.87
C THR A 36 -23.50 -1.67 10.76
N THR A 37 -23.23 -2.17 11.97
CA THR A 37 -24.23 -2.52 13.00
C THR A 37 -23.94 -1.75 14.28
N CYS A 38 -24.21 -0.43 14.27
CA CYS A 38 -24.05 0.40 15.45
C CYS A 38 -25.02 -0.03 16.57
N LYS A 39 -24.50 -0.27 17.78
CA LYS A 39 -25.24 -0.75 18.95
C LYS A 39 -25.93 0.36 19.76
N TYR A 40 -25.92 1.59 19.25
CA TYR A 40 -26.59 2.74 19.86
C TYR A 40 -27.74 3.19 18.97
N ASN A 41 -28.89 3.48 19.58
CA ASN A 41 -30.12 3.87 18.86
C ASN A 41 -29.92 5.12 17.98
N ALA A 42 -29.22 6.13 18.49
CA ALA A 42 -28.92 7.35 17.74
C ALA A 42 -27.88 7.16 16.62
N LYS A 43 -27.21 6.01 16.56
CA LYS A 43 -26.08 5.69 15.65
C LYS A 43 -24.96 6.73 15.63
N ALA A 44 -24.87 7.55 16.69
CA ALA A 44 -24.00 8.70 16.77
C ALA A 44 -23.76 9.12 18.22
N VAL A 45 -22.76 9.97 18.41
CA VAL A 45 -22.45 10.66 19.67
C VAL A 45 -22.63 12.17 19.45
N LYS A 46 -23.37 12.82 20.35
CA LYS A 46 -23.49 14.29 20.41
C LYS A 46 -22.48 14.82 21.43
N ARG A 47 -21.77 15.89 21.08
CA ARG A 47 -20.87 16.60 21.99
C ARG A 47 -21.11 18.10 21.91
N TYR A 48 -21.63 18.69 22.97
CA TYR A 48 -21.91 20.12 23.05
C TYR A 48 -20.62 20.94 23.07
N THR A 49 -20.65 22.11 22.43
CA THR A 49 -19.45 22.97 22.29
C THR A 49 -19.27 23.96 23.44
N ASP A 50 -20.31 24.16 24.24
CA ASP A 50 -20.38 25.11 25.35
C ASP A 50 -20.05 24.48 26.72
N THR A 51 -19.86 23.16 26.77
CA THR A 51 -19.48 22.44 27.99
C THR A 51 -17.96 22.42 28.20
N THR A 52 -17.52 22.37 29.46
CA THR A 52 -16.10 22.19 29.83
C THR A 52 -15.47 20.94 29.23
N ASP A 53 -16.28 19.92 28.93
CA ASP A 53 -15.87 18.67 28.29
C ASP A 53 -15.88 18.72 26.74
N ALA A 54 -15.93 19.91 26.12
CA ALA A 54 -15.98 20.07 24.67
C ALA A 54 -14.82 19.41 23.91
N THR A 55 -13.68 19.18 24.58
CA THR A 55 -12.50 18.47 24.05
C THR A 55 -12.41 17.00 24.49
N GLY A 56 -13.28 16.57 25.40
CA GLY A 56 -13.31 15.21 25.94
C GLY A 56 -13.62 14.15 24.88
N THR A 57 -13.00 12.98 25.04
CA THR A 57 -13.16 11.81 24.15
C THR A 57 -13.81 10.60 24.83
N SER A 58 -14.16 10.71 26.11
CA SER A 58 -14.68 9.61 26.92
C SER A 58 -15.98 9.01 26.38
N ASN A 59 -16.93 9.85 25.94
CA ASN A 59 -18.18 9.41 25.31
C ASN A 59 -17.94 8.71 23.95
N LEU A 60 -17.04 9.24 23.11
CA LEU A 60 -16.62 8.59 21.86
C LEU A 60 -15.96 7.23 22.14
N LYS A 61 -15.10 7.14 23.17
CA LYS A 61 -14.42 5.90 23.56
C LYS A 61 -15.40 4.83 24.05
N LYS A 62 -16.34 5.19 24.94
CA LYS A 62 -17.40 4.28 25.41
C LYS A 62 -18.24 3.75 24.24
N HIS A 63 -18.61 4.65 23.31
CA HIS A 63 -19.37 4.26 22.13
C HIS A 63 -18.57 3.31 21.23
N ALA A 64 -17.32 3.65 20.92
CA ALA A 64 -16.47 2.83 20.06
C ALA A 64 -16.23 1.45 20.67
N ARG A 65 -15.99 1.34 21.99
CA ARG A 65 -15.78 0.05 22.67
C ARG A 65 -16.99 -0.87 22.54
N LYS A 66 -18.19 -0.33 22.73
CA LYS A 66 -19.42 -1.12 22.58
C LYS A 66 -19.61 -1.61 21.13
N CYS A 67 -19.32 -0.75 20.15
CA CYS A 67 -19.54 -1.04 18.73
C CYS A 67 -18.45 -1.91 18.08
N PHE A 68 -17.17 -1.73 18.46
CA PHE A 68 -16.01 -2.34 17.81
C PHE A 68 -15.23 -3.31 18.72
N GLY A 69 -15.52 -3.34 20.02
CA GLY A 69 -14.84 -4.15 21.02
C GLY A 69 -13.65 -3.43 21.66
N ASP A 70 -13.31 -3.81 22.89
CA ASP A 70 -12.22 -3.20 23.66
C ASP A 70 -10.86 -3.38 22.98
N ALA A 71 -10.58 -4.58 22.45
CA ALA A 71 -9.33 -4.88 21.76
C ALA A 71 -9.08 -3.97 20.54
N ALA A 72 -10.10 -3.72 19.71
CA ALA A 72 -9.98 -2.88 18.53
C ALA A 72 -9.74 -1.41 18.89
N VAL A 73 -10.44 -0.91 19.92
CA VAL A 73 -10.26 0.48 20.38
C VAL A 73 -8.91 0.66 21.05
N ASP A 74 -8.48 -0.28 21.87
CA ASP A 74 -7.20 -0.19 22.57
C ASP A 74 -6.02 -0.35 21.60
N ALA A 75 -6.14 -1.17 20.55
CA ALA A 75 -5.17 -1.24 19.45
C ALA A 75 -5.01 0.12 18.75
N ALA A 76 -6.13 0.75 18.36
CA ALA A 76 -6.11 2.06 17.71
C ALA A 76 -5.52 3.16 18.59
N VAL A 77 -5.84 3.15 19.90
CA VAL A 77 -5.32 4.13 20.87
C VAL A 77 -3.83 3.91 21.15
N LYS A 78 -3.34 2.66 21.14
CA LYS A 78 -1.91 2.33 21.27
C LYS A 78 -1.11 2.57 19.98
N GLY A 79 -1.73 3.04 18.91
CA GLY A 79 -1.07 3.23 17.61
C GLY A 79 -0.76 1.91 16.90
N ALA A 80 -1.35 0.79 17.33
CA ALA A 80 -1.28 -0.44 16.56
C ALA A 80 -2.14 -0.25 15.30
N LYS A 81 -1.57 -0.58 14.14
CA LYS A 81 -2.29 -0.53 12.86
C LYS A 81 -3.57 -1.35 13.01
N LEU A 82 -4.72 -0.69 12.93
CA LEU A 82 -6.00 -1.36 12.75
C LEU A 82 -5.90 -2.10 11.43
N ASP A 83 -5.80 -3.44 11.49
CA ASP A 83 -6.15 -4.29 10.37
C ASP A 83 -7.64 -4.07 10.11
N THR A 84 -7.94 -3.10 9.24
CA THR A 84 -9.18 -3.07 8.48
C THR A 84 -9.43 -4.50 8.02
N ARG A 85 -10.60 -5.06 8.36
CA ARG A 85 -11.04 -6.37 7.91
C ARG A 85 -11.12 -6.36 6.39
N ASP A 86 -9.96 -6.57 5.78
CA ASP A 86 -9.78 -6.74 4.37
C ASP A 86 -10.41 -8.09 4.08
N SER A 87 -11.54 -8.13 3.37
CA SER A 87 -12.27 -9.36 3.07
C SER A 87 -11.54 -10.23 2.03
N SER A 88 -10.21 -10.14 1.99
CA SER A 88 -9.36 -10.89 1.11
C SER A 88 -9.05 -12.25 1.74
N ILE A 89 -8.89 -13.27 0.90
CA ILE A 89 -8.49 -14.61 1.32
C ILE A 89 -7.15 -14.58 2.08
N HIS A 90 -6.32 -13.56 1.84
CA HIS A 90 -5.08 -13.33 2.57
C HIS A 90 -5.27 -12.83 4.00
N ALA A 91 -6.33 -12.09 4.30
CA ALA A 91 -6.63 -11.74 5.69
C ALA A 91 -7.11 -12.96 6.49
N ALA A 92 -7.75 -13.92 5.83
CA ALA A 92 -8.22 -15.15 6.45
C ALA A 92 -7.12 -16.22 6.60
N PHE A 93 -6.16 -16.28 5.68
CA PHE A 93 -5.19 -17.39 5.58
C PHE A 93 -3.71 -16.97 5.45
N GLY A 94 -3.39 -15.68 5.40
CA GLY A 94 -2.02 -15.17 5.30
C GLY A 94 -1.26 -15.25 6.62
N ARG A 95 0.05 -15.55 6.57
CA ARG A 95 0.92 -15.41 7.75
C ARG A 95 1.15 -13.92 8.00
N SER A 96 1.19 -13.49 9.27
CA SER A 96 1.28 -12.07 9.68
C SER A 96 2.49 -11.28 9.14
N SER A 97 3.44 -11.93 8.46
CA SER A 97 4.60 -11.32 7.82
C SER A 97 4.59 -11.36 6.28
N SER A 98 3.63 -12.05 5.64
CA SER A 98 3.55 -12.14 4.19
C SER A 98 2.66 -11.04 3.62
N LYS A 99 3.25 -10.08 2.90
CA LYS A 99 2.46 -9.20 2.05
C LYS A 99 1.90 -10.01 0.88
N PRO A 100 0.62 -9.85 0.52
CA PRO A 100 0.11 -10.35 -0.76
C PRO A 100 1.04 -9.91 -1.87
N LYS A 101 1.54 -10.85 -2.68
CA LYS A 101 2.04 -10.46 -4.00
C LYS A 101 0.80 -9.96 -4.75
N PRO A 102 0.78 -8.72 -5.26
CA PRO A 102 -0.37 -8.23 -6.00
C PRO A 102 -0.59 -9.15 -7.18
N VAL A 103 -1.68 -9.93 -7.13
CA VAL A 103 -2.16 -10.70 -8.28
C VAL A 103 -2.85 -9.68 -9.17
N LEU A 104 -2.26 -9.40 -10.34
CA LEU A 104 -2.92 -8.53 -11.31
C LEU A 104 -4.14 -9.24 -11.86
N SER A 105 -5.33 -8.66 -11.63
CA SER A 105 -6.61 -9.18 -12.14
C SER A 105 -6.82 -8.94 -13.64
N ARG A 106 -5.91 -8.20 -14.30
CA ARG A 106 -5.96 -7.92 -15.74
C ARG A 106 -4.70 -8.46 -16.44
N PRO A 107 -4.79 -8.83 -17.73
CA PRO A 107 -3.62 -9.16 -18.51
C PRO A 107 -2.63 -7.99 -18.57
N PHE A 108 -1.35 -8.31 -18.65
CA PHE A 108 -0.30 -7.32 -18.86
C PHE A 108 -0.46 -6.66 -20.24
N THR A 109 -0.23 -5.36 -20.30
CA THR A 109 0.08 -4.70 -21.58
C THR A 109 1.43 -5.20 -22.11
N LEU A 110 1.70 -5.02 -23.40
CA LEU A 110 2.99 -5.40 -24.00
C LEU A 110 4.18 -4.71 -23.31
N VAL A 111 4.01 -3.45 -22.91
CA VAL A 111 5.05 -2.68 -22.21
C VAL A 111 5.30 -3.24 -20.81
N GLU A 112 4.24 -3.56 -20.06
CA GLU A 112 4.36 -4.18 -18.74
C GLU A 112 5.01 -5.56 -18.83
N LEU A 113 4.62 -6.36 -19.82
CA LEU A 113 5.20 -7.69 -20.07
C LEU A 113 6.70 -7.59 -20.36
N ARG A 114 7.12 -6.68 -21.24
CA ARG A 114 8.55 -6.44 -21.55
C ARG A 114 9.33 -6.04 -20.30
N ALA A 115 8.81 -5.11 -19.49
CA ALA A 115 9.46 -4.70 -18.25
C ALA A 115 9.60 -5.84 -17.23
N ILE A 116 8.57 -6.69 -17.11
CA ILE A 116 8.61 -7.87 -16.22
C ILE A 116 9.62 -8.90 -16.71
N LEU A 117 9.68 -9.16 -18.03
CA LEU A 117 10.65 -10.08 -18.61
C LEU A 117 12.08 -9.58 -18.41
N VAL A 118 12.36 -8.31 -18.71
CA VAL A 118 13.66 -7.67 -18.44
C VAL A 118 14.07 -7.88 -16.98
N ARG A 119 13.17 -7.56 -16.05
CA ARG A 119 13.41 -7.72 -14.62
C ARG A 119 13.69 -9.17 -14.24
N TRP A 120 12.90 -10.11 -14.75
CA TRP A 120 13.09 -11.53 -14.46
C TRP A 120 14.43 -12.05 -14.99
N PHE A 121 14.79 -11.73 -16.23
CA PHE A 121 16.05 -12.15 -16.83
C PHE A 121 17.27 -11.60 -16.08
N THR A 122 17.24 -10.32 -15.71
CA THR A 122 18.37 -9.67 -15.02
C THR A 122 18.46 -10.06 -13.54
N GLU A 123 17.34 -10.07 -12.81
CA GLU A 123 17.35 -10.39 -11.37
C GLU A 123 17.57 -11.88 -11.10
N SER A 124 17.12 -12.77 -11.99
CA SER A 124 17.24 -14.22 -11.82
C SER A 124 18.36 -14.85 -12.63
N ASN A 125 19.19 -14.04 -13.31
CA ASN A 125 20.27 -14.48 -14.21
C ASN A 125 19.83 -15.59 -15.17
N ARG A 126 18.67 -15.38 -15.82
CA ARG A 126 18.09 -16.36 -16.76
C ARG A 126 18.53 -16.03 -18.18
N PRO A 127 18.76 -17.04 -19.03
CA PRO A 127 19.13 -16.79 -20.42
C PRO A 127 17.92 -16.24 -21.20
N MET A 128 18.17 -15.21 -22.02
CA MET A 128 17.12 -14.51 -22.76
C MET A 128 16.40 -15.40 -23.77
N HIS A 129 17.09 -16.40 -24.34
CA HIS A 129 16.49 -17.39 -25.24
C HIS A 129 15.35 -18.19 -24.59
N ALA A 130 15.18 -18.17 -23.26
CA ALA A 130 14.01 -18.80 -22.64
C ALA A 130 12.68 -18.18 -23.10
N VAL A 131 12.69 -16.95 -23.65
CA VAL A 131 11.48 -16.33 -24.22
C VAL A 131 11.01 -17.01 -25.50
N THR A 132 11.90 -17.70 -26.22
CA THR A 132 11.58 -18.42 -27.47
C THR A 132 11.22 -19.88 -27.22
N ASP A 133 11.31 -20.36 -25.97
CA ASP A 133 10.92 -21.71 -25.62
C ASP A 133 9.41 -21.94 -25.80
N SER A 134 9.07 -23.05 -26.45
CA SER A 134 7.68 -23.38 -26.79
C SER A 134 6.80 -23.59 -25.56
N LYS A 135 7.33 -24.20 -24.49
CA LYS A 135 6.58 -24.46 -23.25
C LYS A 135 6.42 -23.19 -22.42
N PHE A 136 7.44 -22.34 -22.41
CA PHE A 136 7.31 -21.00 -21.86
C PHE A 136 6.24 -20.18 -22.59
N ALA A 137 6.24 -20.18 -23.93
CA ALA A 137 5.22 -19.51 -24.73
C ALA A 137 3.82 -20.05 -24.45
N GLU A 138 3.66 -21.37 -24.41
CA GLU A 138 2.40 -22.03 -24.06
C GLU A 138 1.88 -21.53 -22.70
N LEU A 139 2.72 -21.53 -21.66
CA LEU A 139 2.35 -21.08 -20.31
C LEU A 139 1.99 -19.59 -20.26
N MET A 140 2.74 -18.75 -20.97
CA MET A 140 2.58 -17.30 -20.89
C MET A 140 1.40 -16.78 -21.72
N LEU A 141 1.03 -17.49 -22.79
CA LEU A 141 -0.01 -17.10 -23.74
C LEU A 141 -1.35 -17.83 -23.51
N ASN A 142 -1.38 -18.89 -22.69
CA ASN A 142 -2.62 -19.58 -22.36
C ASN A 142 -3.66 -18.62 -21.77
N GLY A 143 -4.86 -18.59 -22.36
CA GLY A 143 -5.94 -17.68 -21.97
C GLY A 143 -5.70 -16.20 -22.30
N ARG A 144 -4.69 -15.85 -23.12
CA ARG A 144 -4.31 -14.47 -23.45
C ARG A 144 -4.15 -14.24 -24.96
N PRO A 145 -5.24 -14.28 -25.75
CA PRO A 145 -5.19 -14.23 -27.22
C PRO A 145 -4.67 -12.91 -27.82
N GLY A 146 -4.63 -11.82 -27.05
CA GLY A 146 -4.21 -10.50 -27.52
C GLY A 146 -2.74 -10.15 -27.25
N ILE A 147 -1.94 -11.08 -26.72
CA ILE A 147 -0.55 -10.83 -26.32
C ILE A 147 0.38 -11.65 -27.21
N SER A 148 1.44 -11.02 -27.70
CA SER A 148 2.59 -11.69 -28.29
C SER A 148 3.81 -11.56 -27.38
N LEU A 149 4.63 -12.61 -27.32
CA LEU A 149 5.92 -12.54 -26.64
C LEU A 149 6.92 -11.73 -27.47
N PRO A 150 7.77 -10.92 -26.82
CA PRO A 150 8.85 -10.23 -27.52
C PRO A 150 9.93 -11.23 -27.98
N SER A 151 10.65 -10.87 -29.04
CA SER A 151 11.82 -11.64 -29.46
C SER A 151 12.98 -11.49 -28.48
N GLU A 152 13.90 -12.46 -28.48
CA GLU A 152 15.15 -12.40 -27.71
C GLU A 152 15.91 -11.08 -27.97
N THR A 153 16.04 -10.69 -29.24
CA THR A 153 16.68 -9.42 -29.62
C THR A 153 15.97 -8.18 -29.05
N THR A 154 14.66 -8.25 -28.85
CA THR A 154 13.90 -7.16 -28.23
C THR A 154 14.19 -7.08 -26.73
N ILE A 155 14.22 -8.23 -26.05
CA ILE A 155 14.60 -8.31 -24.63
C ILE A 155 16.04 -7.83 -24.42
N ALA A 156 16.98 -8.24 -25.27
CA ALA A 156 18.38 -7.80 -25.20
C ALA A 156 18.50 -6.26 -25.30
N ARG A 157 17.79 -5.64 -26.25
CA ARG A 157 17.75 -4.17 -26.39
C ARG A 157 17.11 -3.49 -25.18
N ASP A 158 16.09 -4.09 -24.59
CA ASP A 158 15.43 -3.53 -23.41
C ASP A 158 16.29 -3.63 -22.15
N ILE A 159 17.03 -4.72 -21.99
CA ILE A 159 18.02 -4.89 -20.93
C ILE A 159 19.11 -3.83 -21.09
N GLN A 160 19.67 -3.69 -22.30
CA GLN A 160 20.70 -2.68 -22.59
C GLN A 160 20.20 -1.26 -22.26
N THR A 161 18.99 -0.91 -22.73
CA THR A 161 18.37 0.39 -22.45
C THR A 161 18.16 0.61 -20.95
N SER A 162 17.74 -0.43 -20.22
CA SER A 162 17.53 -0.37 -18.77
C SER A 162 18.84 -0.21 -18.01
N PHE A 163 19.91 -0.88 -18.47
CA PHE A 163 21.26 -0.74 -17.93
C PHE A 163 21.80 0.67 -18.13
N GLU A 164 21.71 1.22 -19.35
CA GLU A 164 22.17 2.57 -19.67
C GLU A 164 21.47 3.63 -18.81
N ARG A 165 20.14 3.53 -18.66
CA ARG A 165 19.37 4.43 -17.78
C ARG A 165 19.78 4.30 -16.31
N SER A 166 20.06 3.08 -15.86
CA SER A 166 20.52 2.83 -14.48
C SER A 166 21.90 3.44 -14.24
N ILE A 167 22.82 3.29 -15.20
CA ILE A 167 24.16 3.91 -15.15
C ILE A 167 24.07 5.43 -15.17
N GLN A 168 23.22 6.02 -16.01
CA GLN A 168 22.98 7.47 -16.02
C GLN A 168 22.47 7.94 -14.65
N HIS A 169 21.48 7.26 -14.08
CA HIS A 169 20.95 7.61 -12.77
C HIS A 169 22.00 7.51 -11.66
N ILE A 170 22.79 6.43 -11.63
CA ILE A 170 23.89 6.26 -10.67
C ILE A 170 24.95 7.35 -10.87
N THR A 171 25.29 7.67 -12.12
CA THR A 171 26.23 8.75 -12.44
C THR A 171 25.75 10.08 -11.88
N ASP A 172 24.47 10.41 -12.03
CA ASP A 172 23.88 11.63 -11.49
C ASP A 172 23.83 11.65 -9.96
N LEU A 173 23.64 10.50 -9.33
CA LEU A 173 23.73 10.37 -7.87
C LEU A 173 25.17 10.59 -7.40
N VAL A 174 26.14 9.98 -8.08
CA VAL A 174 27.57 10.09 -7.76
C VAL A 174 28.05 11.53 -7.92
N LYS A 175 27.69 12.21 -9.03
CA LYS A 175 28.07 13.60 -9.29
C LYS A 175 27.50 14.61 -8.28
N ARG A 176 26.30 14.36 -7.74
CA ARG A 176 25.64 15.26 -6.77
C ARG A 176 26.09 15.04 -5.33
N TYR A 177 26.84 13.98 -5.06
CA TYR A 177 27.26 13.67 -3.69
C TYR A 177 28.41 14.59 -3.26
N PRO A 178 28.23 15.40 -2.20
CA PRO A 178 29.25 16.38 -1.78
C PRO A 178 30.41 15.75 -0.98
N GLY A 179 30.33 14.45 -0.66
CA GLY A 179 31.31 13.75 0.15
C GLY A 179 32.41 13.07 -0.67
N LYS A 180 33.33 12.39 0.04
CA LYS A 180 34.37 11.56 -0.57
C LYS A 180 33.83 10.15 -0.85
N PHE A 181 34.29 9.54 -1.93
CA PHE A 181 34.04 8.13 -2.24
C PHE A 181 35.25 7.28 -1.91
N SER A 182 35.01 6.11 -1.32
CA SER A 182 35.98 5.02 -1.30
C SER A 182 35.61 4.06 -2.43
N PHE A 183 36.56 3.75 -3.32
CA PHE A 183 36.37 2.72 -4.34
C PHE A 183 37.37 1.59 -4.12
N GLY A 184 36.88 0.36 -4.17
CA GLY A 184 37.69 -0.85 -4.18
C GLY A 184 37.63 -1.46 -5.56
N THR A 185 38.77 -1.61 -6.22
CA THR A 185 38.86 -2.30 -7.51
C THR A 185 39.09 -3.78 -7.25
N ASN A 186 38.18 -4.63 -7.72
CA ASN A 186 38.42 -6.06 -7.78
C ASN A 186 38.79 -6.42 -9.23
N ALA A 187 39.98 -6.97 -9.43
CA ALA A 187 40.48 -7.39 -10.72
C ALA A 187 40.74 -8.90 -10.68
N TRP A 188 40.11 -9.64 -11.59
CA TRP A 188 40.36 -11.05 -11.82
C TRP A 188 40.47 -11.31 -13.32
N THR A 189 41.23 -12.33 -13.69
CA THR A 189 41.31 -12.85 -15.06
C THR A 189 40.50 -14.14 -15.13
N SER A 190 39.63 -14.25 -16.13
CA SER A 190 38.97 -15.52 -16.47
C SER A 190 39.86 -16.26 -17.47
N PRO A 191 40.25 -17.52 -17.22
CA PRO A 191 40.86 -18.35 -18.24
C PRO A 191 39.78 -18.71 -19.27
N ASN A 192 39.57 -17.83 -20.26
CA ASN A 192 38.74 -18.14 -21.40
C ASN A 192 39.52 -19.14 -22.28
N HIS A 193 39.16 -20.42 -22.17
CA HIS A 193 39.55 -21.50 -23.10
C HIS A 193 38.44 -21.71 -24.13
#